data_AF-A0A1G7EA96-F1
#
_entry.id   AF-A0A1G7EA96-F1
#
_cell.length_a   1.000
_cell.length_b   1.000
_cell.length_c   1.000
_cell.angle_alpha   90.00
_cell.angle_beta   90.00
_cell.angle_gamma   90.00
#
_symmetry.space_group_name_H-M   'P 1'
#
loop_
_entity.id
_entity.type
_entity.pdbx_description
1 polymer ?
#
loop_
_entity_poly.entity_id
_entity_poly.type
_entity_poly.pdbx_seq_one_letter_code
_entity_poly.pdbx_strand_id
1 'polypeptide(L)'
;MTPDERAFVKAHHPDRGGDPEAFVAGLAALRARVEPADAPPPDPRFDRPVEFVTTPPLPVRIVIAAIRTARRRARSRLSEDQEDQEHS
;
A
#
# COMPACT_ATOMS: atom_id res chain seq x y z
N MET A 1 -3.51 -10.82 8.40
CA MET A 1 -4.71 -10.20 8.99
C MET A 1 -5.93 -11.04 8.63
N THR A 2 -6.56 -11.65 9.63
CA THR A 2 -7.70 -12.54 9.43
C THR A 2 -8.94 -11.75 8.97
N PRO A 3 -9.95 -12.41 8.37
CA PRO A 3 -11.20 -11.74 7.98
C PRO A 3 -11.91 -11.05 9.15
N ASP A 4 -11.92 -11.67 10.32
CA ASP A 4 -12.56 -11.14 11.53
C ASP A 4 -11.83 -9.90 12.07
N GLU A 5 -10.50 -9.89 12.02
CA GLU A 5 -9.72 -8.69 12.34
C GLU A 5 -10.09 -7.53 11.40
N ARG A 6 -10.24 -7.78 10.10
CA ARG A 6 -10.60 -6.71 9.14
C ARG A 6 -12.00 -6.16 9.42
N ALA A 7 -12.94 -7.03 9.75
CA ALA A 7 -14.30 -6.62 10.12
C ALA A 7 -14.31 -5.78 11.40
N PHE A 8 -13.56 -6.19 12.43
CA PHE A 8 -13.43 -5.46 13.68
C PHE A 8 -12.82 -4.07 13.48
N VAL A 9 -11.71 -3.98 12.72
CA VAL A 9 -11.05 -2.70 12.41
C VAL A 9 -11.98 -1.76 11.65
N LYS A 10 -12.72 -2.28 10.67
CA LYS A 10 -13.68 -1.49 9.91
C LYS A 10 -14.80 -0.92 10.78
N ALA A 11 -15.27 -1.67 11.78
CA ALA A 11 -16.38 -1.29 12.64
C ALA A 11 -15.97 -0.32 13.78
N HIS A 12 -14.81 -0.51 14.41
CA HIS A 12 -14.43 0.19 15.65
C HIS A 12 -13.32 1.23 15.47
N HIS A 13 -13.03 1.64 14.22
CA HIS A 13 -11.90 2.52 13.94
C HIS A 13 -11.97 3.85 14.73
N PRO A 14 -10.90 4.25 15.44
CA PRO A 14 -10.90 5.48 16.25
C PRO A 14 -11.14 6.76 15.44
N ASP A 15 -10.71 6.81 14.17
CA ASP A 15 -11.00 7.94 13.25
C ASP A 15 -12.51 8.22 13.01
N ARG A 16 -13.41 7.33 13.46
CA ARG A 16 -14.87 7.58 13.47
C ARG A 16 -15.39 8.14 14.79
N GLY A 17 -14.51 8.53 15.71
CA GLY A 17 -14.83 9.04 17.04
C GLY A 17 -14.88 7.97 18.13
N GLY A 18 -14.28 6.80 17.90
CA GLY A 18 -14.16 5.74 18.91
C GLY A 18 -12.97 5.96 19.85
N ASP A 19 -13.00 5.34 21.02
CA ASP A 19 -11.89 5.36 21.97
C ASP A 19 -10.68 4.53 21.44
N PRO A 20 -9.50 5.16 21.24
CA PRO A 20 -8.30 4.45 20.80
C PRO A 20 -7.86 3.35 21.77
N GLU A 21 -8.02 3.53 23.09
CA GLU A 21 -7.56 2.54 24.06
C GLU A 21 -8.44 1.28 24.03
N ALA A 22 -9.77 1.45 24.03
CA ALA A 22 -10.71 0.34 23.86
C ALA A 22 -10.50 -0.40 22.53
N PHE A 23 -10.14 0.31 21.45
CA PHE A 23 -9.82 -0.30 20.16
C PHE A 23 -8.58 -1.21 20.24
N VAL A 24 -7.49 -0.73 20.85
CA VAL A 24 -6.25 -1.51 21.02
C VAL A 24 -6.50 -2.75 21.87
N ALA A 25 -7.23 -2.61 22.98
CA ALA A 25 -7.58 -3.73 23.85
C ALA A 25 -8.42 -4.78 23.13
N GLY A 26 -9.44 -4.37 22.36
CA GLY A 26 -10.28 -5.28 21.59
C GLY A 26 -9.53 -5.99 20.47
N LEU A 27 -8.64 -5.28 19.76
CA LEU A 27 -7.81 -5.86 18.71
C LEU A 27 -6.81 -6.89 19.26
N ALA A 28 -6.21 -6.61 20.43
CA ALA A 28 -5.32 -7.55 21.11
C ALA A 28 -6.07 -8.83 21.55
N ALA A 29 -7.27 -8.67 22.11
CA ALA A 29 -8.11 -9.81 22.50
C ALA A 29 -8.53 -10.68 21.30
N LEU A 30 -8.80 -10.07 20.15
CA LEU A 30 -9.14 -10.81 18.93
C LEU A 30 -7.95 -11.60 18.39
N ARG A 31 -6.75 -11.01 18.41
CA ARG A 31 -5.50 -11.69 18.00
C ARG A 31 -5.14 -12.86 18.90
N ALA A 32 -5.34 -12.72 20.21
CA ALA A 32 -5.07 -13.78 21.17
C ALA A 32 -5.97 -15.02 20.98
N ARG A 33 -7.11 -14.89 20.26
CA ARG A 33 -8.00 -16.00 19.92
C ARG A 33 -7.60 -16.73 18.63
N VAL A 34 -6.64 -16.19 17.87
CA VAL A 34 -6.10 -16.85 16.69
C VAL A 34 -4.98 -17.77 17.18
N GLU A 35 -5.17 -19.08 17.00
CA GLU A 35 -4.13 -20.05 17.31
C GLU A 35 -2.85 -19.74 16.49
N PRO A 36 -1.65 -19.87 17.07
CA PRO A 36 -0.40 -19.55 16.36
C PRO A 36 -0.21 -20.34 15.05
N ALA A 37 -0.85 -21.51 14.95
CA ALA A 37 -0.83 -22.36 13.76
C ALA A 37 -1.68 -21.81 12.59
N ASP A 38 -2.72 -21.04 12.88
CA ASP A 38 -3.62 -20.43 11.90
C ASP A 38 -3.22 -18.98 11.55
N ALA A 39 -2.26 -18.42 12.29
CA ALA A 39 -1.69 -17.14 11.97
C ALA A 39 -0.88 -17.24 10.67
N PRO A 40 -1.10 -16.36 9.68
CA PRO A 40 -0.23 -16.31 8.52
C PRO A 40 1.22 -16.05 8.97
N PRO A 41 2.21 -16.67 8.30
CA PRO A 41 3.61 -16.51 8.68
C PRO A 41 4.00 -15.02 8.69
N PRO A 42 4.86 -14.59 9.61
CA PRO A 42 5.33 -13.21 9.67
C PRO A 42 5.94 -12.83 8.33
N ASP A 43 5.42 -11.75 7.75
CA ASP A 43 5.82 -11.27 6.44
C ASP A 43 7.00 -10.31 6.62
N PRO A 44 8.21 -10.68 6.15
CA PRO A 44 9.44 -9.89 6.35
C PRO A 44 9.36 -8.47 5.77
N ARG A 45 8.33 -8.17 4.97
CA ARG A 45 8.06 -6.81 4.48
C ARG A 45 7.64 -5.86 5.61
N PHE A 46 7.07 -6.35 6.70
CA PHE A 46 6.57 -5.53 7.81
C PHE A 46 7.59 -5.31 8.94
N ASP A 47 8.71 -6.05 8.97
CA ASP A 47 9.81 -5.84 9.94
C ASP A 47 10.81 -4.74 9.51
N ARG A 48 10.57 -4.13 8.35
CA ARG A 48 11.43 -3.08 7.80
C ARG A 48 11.20 -1.78 8.58
N PRO A 49 12.25 -0.98 8.85
CA PRO A 49 12.08 0.34 9.46
C PRO A 49 11.08 1.19 8.67
N VAL A 50 10.16 1.84 9.38
CA VAL A 50 9.19 2.77 8.78
C VAL A 50 9.93 4.04 8.35
N GLU A 51 10.09 4.24 7.04
CA GLU A 51 10.70 5.44 6.47
C GLU A 51 9.62 6.48 6.14
N PHE A 52 9.61 7.60 6.87
CA PHE A 52 8.69 8.70 6.61
C PHE A 52 9.14 9.50 5.39
N VAL A 53 8.54 9.20 4.23
CA VAL A 53 8.79 9.97 3.02
C VAL A 53 8.04 11.30 3.11
N THR A 54 8.77 12.40 3.25
CA THR A 54 8.16 13.73 3.14
C THR A 54 7.62 13.91 1.73
N THR A 55 6.36 14.33 1.62
CA THR A 55 5.80 14.62 0.29
C THR A 55 6.59 15.77 -0.32
N PRO A 56 7.17 15.59 -1.53
CA PRO A 56 7.92 16.66 -2.16
C PRO A 56 7.00 17.88 -2.38
N PRO A 57 7.53 19.11 -2.27
CA PRO A 57 6.73 20.31 -2.43
C PRO A 57 6.11 20.37 -3.85
N LEU A 58 4.98 21.07 -3.98
CA LEU A 58 4.18 21.12 -5.23
C LEU A 58 5.01 21.33 -6.52
N PRO A 59 6.01 22.23 -6.57
CA PRO A 59 6.82 22.40 -7.77
C PRO A 59 7.56 21.13 -8.19
N VAL A 60 8.13 20.40 -7.22
CA VAL A 60 8.85 19.15 -7.47
C VAL A 60 7.89 18.07 -7.98
N ARG A 61 6.65 18.03 -7.47
CA ARG A 61 5.63 17.10 -7.96
C ARG A 61 5.24 17.38 -9.41
N ILE A 62 5.14 18.65 -9.80
CA ILE A 62 4.87 19.04 -11.19
C ILE A 62 5.99 18.57 -12.12
N VAL A 63 7.25 18.76 -11.71
CA VAL A 63 8.42 18.28 -12.48
C VAL A 63 8.40 16.75 -12.62
N ILE A 64 8.18 16.02 -11.51
CA ILE A 64 8.09 14.56 -11.54
C ILE A 64 6.94 14.09 -12.46
N ALA A 65 5.78 14.75 -12.39
CA ALA A 65 4.64 14.44 -13.24
C ALA A 65 4.96 14.69 -14.73
N ALA A 66 5.62 15.81 -15.05
CA ALA A 66 6.04 16.12 -16.42
C ALA A 66 7.01 15.06 -16.97
N ILE A 67 8.01 14.66 -16.19
CA ILE A 67 8.96 13.59 -16.56
C ILE A 67 8.22 12.27 -16.81
N ARG A 68 7.28 11.89 -15.92
CA ARG A 68 6.49 10.67 -16.09
C ARG A 68 5.65 10.70 -17.36
N THR A 69 5.02 11.83 -17.66
CA THR A 69 4.22 12.01 -18.88
C THR A 69 5.07 11.91 -20.14
N ALA A 70 6.24 12.55 -20.16
CA ALA A 70 7.18 12.46 -21.27
C ALA A 70 7.67 11.02 -21.49
N ARG A 71 8.04 10.31 -20.42
CA ARG A 71 8.47 8.90 -20.49
C ARG A 71 7.36 7.98 -20.99
N ARG A 72 6.11 8.20 -20.57
CA ARG A 72 4.97 7.40 -21.05
C ARG A 72 4.77 7.57 -22.55
N ARG A 73 4.91 8.81 -23.04
CA ARG A 73 4.78 9.12 -24.47
C ARG A 73 5.94 8.57 -25.31
N ALA A 74 7.16 8.56 -24.77
CA ALA A 74 8.30 7.95 -25.44
C ALA A 74 8.16 6.42 -25.57
N ARG A 75 7.57 5.75 -24.57
CA ARG A 75 7.35 4.29 -24.62
C ARG A 75 6.34 3.85 -25.67
N SER A 76 5.32 4.67 -25.96
CA SER A 76 4.35 4.35 -27.02
C SER A 76 4.95 4.35 -28.43
N ARG A 77 5.96 5.19 -28.68
CA ARG A 77 6.62 5.27 -30.00
C ARG A 77 7.54 4.10 -30.30
N LEU A 78 8.16 3.52 -29.27
CA LEU A 78 9.04 2.36 -29.44
C LEU A 78 8.28 1.09 -29.82
N SER A 79 6.99 1.00 -29.51
CA SER A 79 6.12 -0.11 -29.92
C SER A 79 5.70 -0.03 -31.40
N GLU A 80 5.63 1.16 -32.00
CA GLU A 80 5.28 1.32 -33.43
C GLU A 80 6.47 0.94 -34.33
N ASP A 81 7.71 1.32 -33.97
CA ASP A 81 8.91 0.97 -34.76
C ASP A 81 9.29 -0.53 -34.71
N GLN A 82 8.79 -1.28 -33.71
CA GLN A 82 9.08 -2.71 -33.56
C GLN A 82 8.14 -3.59 -34.40
N GLU A 83 6.89 -3.16 -34.60
CA GLU A 83 5.91 -3.89 -35.43
C GLU A 83 6.25 -3.79 -36.92
N ASP A 84 6.84 -2.68 -37.38
CA ASP A 84 7.27 -2.50 -38.77
C ASP A 84 8.54 -3.28 -39.14
N GLN A 85 9.38 -3.67 -38.14
CA GLN A 85 10.59 -4.47 -38.39
C GLN A 85 10.37 -5.99 -38.38
N GLU A 86 9.29 -6.49 -37.78
CA GLU A 86 9.03 -7.93 -37.72
C GLU A 86 8.31 -8.46 -38.99
N HIS A 87 7.83 -7.56 -39.85
CA HIS A 87 7.10 -7.91 -41.09
C HIS A 87 7.89 -7.70 -42.40
N SER A 88 9.21 -7.54 -42.32
CA SER A 88 10.09 -7.40 -43.50
C SER A 88 11.01 -8.59 -43.73
#